data_AF-A0A968VXM6-F1
#
_entry.id   AF-A0A968VXM6-F1
#
_cell.length_a   1.000
_cell.length_b   1.000
_cell.length_c   1.000
_cell.angle_alpha   90.00
_cell.angle_beta   90.00
_cell.angle_gamma   90.00
#
_symmetry.space_group_name_H-M   'P 1'
#
loop_
_entity.id
_entity.type
_entity.pdbx_description
1 polymer ?
#
loop_
_entity_poly.entity_id
_entity_poly.type
_entity_poly.pdbx_seq_one_letter_code
_entity_poly.pdbx_strand_id
1 'polypeptide(L)'
;MNTSDLGQQRYVTSFSGSEFFLKDHQVHDQKILPAVVYLEMARAAVEEAIPAKPASTVLELQNVVWVQPIAVEAQKEISVALFAPNAGTNLNEPINFEIYSSDAETETIHCQGQAIFIQQPAMDRVDLAQLKDQMKNGRIDASGIYPVLKRWGLSSARLIKASALSIKAMARRSLHYICQLPLSQAWVTICCTRV
;
A
#
# COMPACT_ATOMS: atom_id res chain seq x y z
N MET A 1 3.15 25.08 10.27
CA MET A 1 2.14 25.44 11.29
C MET A 1 1.64 24.12 11.83
N ASN A 2 2.02 23.78 13.05
CA ASN A 2 1.74 22.50 13.67
C ASN A 2 0.30 22.50 14.20
N THR A 3 -0.58 21.75 13.56
CA THR A 3 -1.95 21.48 14.03
C THR A 3 -2.01 20.07 14.62
N SER A 4 -1.13 19.77 15.57
CA SER A 4 -1.33 18.65 16.50
C SER A 4 -2.31 19.14 17.56
N ASP A 5 -3.60 18.90 17.34
CA ASP A 5 -4.60 19.01 18.39
C ASP A 5 -4.71 17.67 19.15
N LEU A 6 -5.28 17.72 20.35
CA LEU A 6 -5.39 16.62 21.33
C LEU A 6 -6.31 15.45 20.87
N GLY A 7 -6.71 15.39 19.59
CA GLY A 7 -7.68 14.43 19.04
C GLY A 7 -7.10 13.36 18.10
N GLN A 8 -5.77 13.28 17.97
CA GLN A 8 -5.11 12.43 16.99
C GLN A 8 -4.79 11.03 17.54
N GLN A 9 -5.19 9.99 16.80
CA GLN A 9 -4.76 8.62 17.03
C GLN A 9 -3.50 8.36 16.20
N ARG A 10 -2.42 7.87 16.83
CA ARG A 10 -1.14 7.63 16.16
C ARG A 10 -0.65 6.20 16.36
N TYR A 11 -0.09 5.66 15.28
CA TYR A 11 0.57 4.35 15.25
C TYR A 11 2.00 4.50 14.76
N VAL A 12 2.92 3.73 15.33
CA VAL A 12 4.33 3.75 14.94
C VAL A 12 4.80 2.35 14.58
N THR A 13 5.60 2.27 13.51
CA THR A 13 6.30 1.06 13.08
C THR A 13 7.77 1.40 12.83
N SER A 14 8.67 0.52 13.26
CA SER A 14 10.10 0.61 12.95
C SER A 14 10.46 -0.42 11.88
N PHE A 15 11.06 0.03 10.78
CA PHE A 15 11.60 -0.84 9.74
C PHE A 15 13.11 -0.89 9.82
N SER A 16 13.65 -2.10 9.82
CA SER A 16 15.09 -2.36 9.87
C SER A 16 15.78 -2.27 8.50
N GLY A 17 15.00 -2.29 7.41
CA GLY A 17 15.53 -2.44 6.04
C GLY A 17 15.89 -3.90 5.72
N SER A 18 15.50 -4.84 6.58
CA SER A 18 15.77 -6.26 6.42
C SER A 18 14.53 -7.10 6.10
N GLU A 19 13.36 -6.46 6.11
CA GLU A 19 12.07 -7.02 5.74
C GLU A 19 12.09 -7.42 4.26
N PHE A 20 11.39 -8.52 3.91
CA PHE A 20 11.43 -9.03 2.53
C PHE A 20 10.95 -7.98 1.52
N PHE A 21 9.95 -7.17 1.88
CA PHE A 21 9.41 -6.13 1.00
C PHE A 21 10.33 -4.91 0.82
N LEU A 22 11.41 -4.80 1.60
CA LEU A 22 12.47 -3.79 1.42
C LEU A 22 13.72 -4.41 0.79
N LYS A 23 14.14 -5.60 1.24
CA LYS A 23 15.27 -6.34 0.64
C LYS A 23 15.05 -6.60 -0.84
N ASP A 24 13.82 -6.96 -1.19
CA ASP A 24 13.45 -7.40 -2.54
C ASP A 24 12.80 -6.28 -3.38
N HIS A 25 12.76 -5.05 -2.86
CA HIS A 25 12.29 -3.84 -3.53
C HIS A 25 13.37 -2.77 -3.44
N GLN A 26 14.22 -2.68 -4.45
CA GLN A 26 15.17 -1.58 -4.53
C GLN A 26 14.97 -0.79 -5.81
N VAL A 27 15.08 0.52 -5.66
CA VAL A 27 15.01 1.49 -6.75
C VAL A 27 16.36 2.18 -6.78
N HIS A 28 17.10 2.03 -7.88
CA HIS A 28 18.48 2.49 -8.00
C HIS A 28 19.36 2.04 -6.82
N ASP A 29 19.26 0.76 -6.45
CA ASP A 29 20.00 0.12 -5.35
C ASP A 29 19.68 0.66 -3.94
N GLN A 30 18.68 1.52 -3.79
CA GLN A 30 18.17 2.00 -2.50
C GLN A 30 16.95 1.20 -2.06
N LYS A 31 16.86 0.88 -0.76
CA LYS A 31 15.71 0.17 -0.19
C LYS A 31 14.54 1.13 0.02
N ILE A 32 13.71 1.26 -1.01
CA ILE A 32 12.55 2.14 -0.99
C ILE A 32 11.34 1.37 -0.48
N LEU A 33 10.59 1.96 0.45
CA LEU A 33 9.33 1.39 0.92
C LEU A 33 8.34 1.29 -0.26
N PRO A 34 7.80 0.10 -0.59
CA PRO A 34 6.89 -0.04 -1.71
C PRO A 34 5.57 0.72 -1.47
N ALA A 35 5.00 1.30 -2.52
CA ALA A 35 3.71 2.03 -2.45
C ALA A 35 2.58 1.22 -1.79
N VAL A 36 2.53 -0.10 -2.01
CA VAL A 36 1.52 -1.00 -1.43
C VAL A 36 1.64 -1.14 0.09
N VAL A 37 2.83 -0.91 0.67
CA VAL A 37 3.03 -0.98 2.12
C VAL A 37 2.39 0.24 2.79
N TYR A 38 2.45 1.42 2.18
CA TYR A 38 1.72 2.60 2.68
C TYR A 38 0.22 2.35 2.77
N LEU A 39 -0.37 1.72 1.74
CA LEU A 39 -1.80 1.39 1.72
C LEU A 39 -2.16 0.41 2.85
N GLU A 40 -1.33 -0.61 3.07
CA GLU A 40 -1.56 -1.58 4.14
C GLU A 40 -1.40 -0.95 5.53
N MET A 41 -0.43 -0.05 5.72
CA MET A 41 -0.26 0.71 6.96
C MET A 41 -1.49 1.58 7.27
N ALA A 42 -2.00 2.31 6.27
CA ALA A 42 -3.22 3.10 6.43
C ALA A 42 -4.44 2.21 6.74
N ARG A 43 -4.61 1.10 6.01
CA ARG A 43 -5.70 0.13 6.22
C ARG A 43 -5.67 -0.44 7.64
N ALA A 44 -4.50 -0.92 8.08
CA ALA A 44 -4.32 -1.51 9.41
C ALA A 44 -4.58 -0.50 10.53
N ALA A 45 -4.04 0.72 10.42
CA ALA A 45 -4.26 1.78 11.40
C ALA A 45 -5.76 2.11 11.55
N VAL A 46 -6.48 2.26 10.43
CA VAL A 46 -7.92 2.58 10.45
C VAL A 46 -8.76 1.43 11.00
N GLU A 47 -8.46 0.19 10.62
CA GLU A 47 -9.16 -0.97 11.17
C GLU A 47 -8.93 -1.17 12.67
N GLU A 48 -7.74 -0.85 13.16
CA GLU A 48 -7.43 -0.90 14.59
C GLU A 48 -8.10 0.24 15.36
N ALA A 49 -8.20 1.43 14.77
CA ALA A 49 -8.88 2.57 15.36
C ALA A 49 -10.40 2.36 15.48
N ILE A 50 -10.99 1.55 14.60
CA ILE A 50 -12.44 1.25 14.56
C ILE A 50 -12.66 -0.28 14.62
N PRO A 51 -12.61 -0.89 15.83
CA PRO A 51 -12.74 -2.33 15.99
C PRO A 51 -14.17 -2.83 15.75
N ALA A 52 -15.19 -2.02 16.10
CA ALA A 52 -16.60 -2.38 15.95
C ALA A 52 -17.18 -1.79 14.65
N LYS A 53 -17.42 -2.64 13.66
CA LYS A 53 -18.01 -2.29 12.36
C LYS A 53 -18.95 -3.40 11.86
N PRO A 54 -20.01 -3.08 11.10
CA PRO A 54 -20.89 -4.10 10.52
C PRO A 54 -20.11 -5.04 9.60
N ALA A 55 -20.44 -6.34 9.60
CA ALA A 55 -19.74 -7.33 8.78
C ALA A 55 -19.87 -7.09 7.26
N SER A 56 -20.86 -6.28 6.84
CA SER A 56 -21.11 -5.93 5.44
C SER A 56 -20.39 -4.66 4.97
N THR A 57 -19.40 -4.14 5.73
CA THR A 57 -18.62 -2.98 5.29
C THR A 57 -17.24 -3.38 4.79
N VAL A 58 -16.72 -2.59 3.86
CA VAL A 58 -15.35 -2.66 3.37
C VAL A 58 -14.69 -1.30 3.58
N LEU A 59 -13.38 -1.30 3.83
CA LEU A 59 -12.61 -0.06 3.89
C LEU A 59 -12.17 0.33 2.48
N GLU A 60 -12.53 1.53 2.07
CA GLU A 60 -12.06 2.14 0.83
C GLU A 60 -11.04 3.24 1.14
N LEU A 61 -9.88 3.19 0.48
CA LEU A 61 -8.88 4.26 0.52
C LEU A 61 -9.06 5.15 -0.71
N GLN A 62 -9.22 6.45 -0.48
CA GLN A 62 -9.50 7.46 -1.49
C GLN A 62 -8.44 8.55 -1.46
N ASN A 63 -8.27 9.22 -2.60
CA ASN A 63 -7.46 10.43 -2.73
C ASN A 63 -6.02 10.24 -2.19
N VAL A 64 -5.45 9.05 -2.39
CA VAL A 64 -4.12 8.70 -1.90
C VAL A 64 -3.06 9.42 -2.74
N VAL A 65 -2.23 10.21 -2.06
CA VAL A 65 -1.12 10.97 -2.65
C VAL A 65 0.18 10.47 -2.05
N TRP A 66 1.09 9.99 -2.90
CA TRP A 66 2.49 9.72 -2.53
C TRP A 66 3.31 10.97 -2.77
N VAL A 67 3.81 11.58 -1.69
CA VAL A 67 4.52 12.86 -1.71
C VAL A 67 6.03 12.62 -1.87
N GLN A 68 6.60 11.81 -0.98
CA GLN A 68 8.03 11.54 -0.97
C GLN A 68 8.29 10.07 -0.59
N PRO A 69 9.11 9.33 -1.35
CA PRO A 69 9.45 7.95 -1.02
C PRO A 69 10.25 7.86 0.28
N ILE A 70 10.08 6.74 0.99
CA ILE A 70 10.85 6.43 2.20
C ILE A 70 11.98 5.49 1.84
N ALA A 71 13.23 5.94 1.99
CA ALA A 71 14.40 5.08 1.97
C ALA A 71 14.68 4.54 3.37
N VAL A 72 14.93 3.22 3.47
CA VAL A 72 15.19 2.50 4.74
C VAL A 72 16.57 1.83 4.66
N GLU A 73 17.62 2.66 4.73
CA GLU A 73 19.02 2.20 4.70
C GLU A 73 19.49 1.67 6.07
N ALA A 74 18.88 2.20 7.15
CA ALA A 74 19.06 1.77 8.53
C ALA A 74 17.69 1.73 9.23
N GLN A 75 17.67 1.37 10.52
CA GLN A 75 16.45 1.37 11.30
C GLN A 75 15.77 2.74 11.24
N LYS A 76 14.52 2.76 10.76
CA LYS A 76 13.74 3.98 10.56
C LYS A 76 12.33 3.80 11.10
N GLU A 77 11.91 4.73 11.94
CA GLU A 77 10.54 4.81 12.43
C GLU A 77 9.65 5.57 11.44
N ILE A 78 8.44 5.06 11.28
CA ILE A 78 7.40 5.61 10.40
C ILE A 78 6.12 5.64 11.22
N SER A 79 5.45 6.78 11.18
CA SER A 79 4.21 7.01 11.90
C SER A 79 3.03 7.07 10.94
N VAL A 80 1.87 6.59 11.40
CA VAL A 80 0.57 6.81 10.78
C VAL A 80 -0.27 7.65 11.74
N ALA A 81 -0.63 8.86 11.32
CA ALA A 81 -1.60 9.71 11.98
C ALA A 81 -2.98 9.49 11.38
N LEU A 82 -4.00 9.37 12.24
CA LEU A 82 -5.39 9.40 11.84
C LEU A 82 -6.07 10.65 12.41
N PHE A 83 -6.78 11.35 11.53
CA PHE A 83 -7.54 12.55 11.87
C PHE A 83 -9.00 12.32 11.54
N ALA A 84 -9.80 12.18 12.60
CA ALA A 84 -11.23 12.00 12.49
C ALA A 84 -11.89 12.68 13.69
N PRO A 85 -12.25 13.97 13.57
CA PRO A 85 -12.80 14.76 14.68
C PRO A 85 -14.05 14.13 15.32
N ASN A 86 -14.78 13.31 14.56
CA ASN A 86 -16.00 12.60 14.98
C ASN A 86 -15.88 11.07 14.89
N ALA A 87 -14.67 10.50 14.81
CA ALA A 87 -14.47 9.05 14.65
C ALA A 87 -15.28 8.25 15.67
N GLY A 88 -16.05 7.27 15.20
CA GLY A 88 -16.87 6.39 16.03
C GLY A 88 -18.32 6.83 16.23
N THR A 89 -18.71 8.02 15.77
CA THR A 89 -20.12 8.46 15.77
C THR A 89 -20.85 8.17 14.45
N ASN A 90 -20.13 8.21 13.32
CA ASN A 90 -20.66 7.91 11.99
C ASN A 90 -19.59 7.20 11.14
N LEU A 91 -19.86 5.95 10.74
CA LEU A 91 -18.93 5.15 9.92
C LEU A 91 -18.79 5.66 8.47
N ASN A 92 -19.70 6.52 8.01
CA ASN A 92 -19.68 7.08 6.67
C ASN A 92 -18.86 8.37 6.55
N GLU A 93 -18.23 8.83 7.64
CA GLU A 93 -17.34 9.99 7.59
C GLU A 93 -15.90 9.56 7.22
N PRO A 94 -15.25 10.28 6.29
CA PRO A 94 -13.88 9.96 5.91
C PRO A 94 -12.91 10.27 7.06
N ILE A 95 -11.98 9.35 7.26
CA ILE A 95 -10.85 9.47 8.18
C ILE A 95 -9.66 9.91 7.35
N ASN A 96 -9.11 11.09 7.61
CA ASN A 96 -7.86 11.47 6.96
C ASN A 96 -6.71 10.71 7.60
N PHE A 97 -5.74 10.29 6.80
CA PHE A 97 -4.52 9.68 7.29
C PHE A 97 -3.29 10.35 6.69
N GLU A 98 -2.23 10.41 7.49
CA GLU A 98 -0.90 10.83 7.07
C GLU A 98 0.13 9.79 7.51
N ILE A 99 1.00 9.41 6.59
CA ILE A 99 2.14 8.53 6.84
C ILE A 99 3.39 9.38 6.70
N TYR A 100 4.13 9.50 7.78
CA TYR A 100 5.25 10.41 7.89
C TYR A 100 6.42 9.79 8.63
N SER A 101 7.61 10.36 8.43
CA SER A 101 8.76 10.10 9.31
C SER A 101 9.20 11.40 9.94
N SER A 102 9.75 11.30 11.14
CA SER A 102 10.28 12.43 11.89
C SER A 102 11.77 12.17 12.10
N ASP A 103 12.60 13.13 11.71
CA ASP A 103 13.97 13.22 12.19
C ASP A 103 14.06 14.29 13.29
N ALA A 104 15.26 14.51 13.84
CA ALA A 104 15.45 15.36 15.03
C ALA A 104 14.89 16.79 14.88
N GLU A 105 14.67 17.29 13.67
CA GLU A 105 14.23 18.66 13.42
C GLU A 105 13.07 18.79 12.42
N THR A 106 12.76 17.76 11.64
CA THR A 106 11.77 17.84 10.57
C THR A 106 10.84 16.65 10.50
N GLU A 107 9.56 16.95 10.29
CA GLU A 107 8.55 15.96 9.93
C GLU A 107 8.37 15.98 8.41
N THR A 108 8.48 14.80 7.80
CA THR A 108 8.31 14.63 6.35
C THR A 108 7.10 13.74 6.09
N ILE A 109 6.06 14.31 5.45
CA ILE A 109 4.90 13.56 4.96
C ILE A 109 5.30 12.79 3.71
N HIS A 110 5.05 11.48 3.72
CA HIS A 110 5.40 10.59 2.62
C HIS A 110 4.19 10.13 1.83
N CYS A 111 3.06 9.90 2.51
CA CYS A 111 1.81 9.52 1.90
C CYS A 111 0.65 10.08 2.72
N GLN A 112 -0.41 10.54 2.06
CA GLN A 112 -1.62 10.98 2.74
C GLN A 112 -2.85 10.61 1.92
N GLY A 113 -4.01 10.57 2.56
CA GLY A 113 -5.26 10.27 1.88
C GLY A 113 -6.43 10.19 2.85
N GLN A 114 -7.50 9.57 2.36
CA GLN A 114 -8.73 9.36 3.11
C GLN A 114 -9.08 7.89 3.15
N ALA A 115 -9.69 7.46 4.25
CA ALA A 115 -10.22 6.13 4.43
C ALA A 115 -11.68 6.23 4.85
N ILE A 116 -12.57 5.46 4.22
CA ILE A 116 -14.00 5.48 4.52
C ILE A 116 -14.54 4.06 4.53
N PHE A 117 -15.42 3.75 5.49
CA PHE A 117 -16.16 2.50 5.46
C PHE A 117 -17.39 2.66 4.59
N ILE A 118 -17.51 1.83 3.56
CA ILE A 118 -18.68 1.78 2.69
C ILE A 118 -19.39 0.45 2.87
N GLN A 119 -20.68 0.39 2.55
CA GLN A 119 -21.35 -0.89 2.38
C GLN A 119 -20.68 -1.64 1.22
N GLN A 120 -20.43 -2.92 1.43
CA GLN A 120 -19.80 -3.78 0.43
C GLN A 120 -20.61 -3.70 -0.87
N PRO A 121 -20.02 -3.15 -1.95
CA PRO A 121 -20.72 -3.07 -3.21
C PRO A 121 -20.94 -4.48 -3.77
N ALA A 122 -22.01 -4.66 -4.54
CA ALA A 122 -22.17 -5.87 -5.34
C ALA A 122 -20.93 -5.99 -6.26
N MET A 123 -20.14 -7.04 -6.05
CA MET A 123 -18.95 -7.25 -6.87
C MET A 123 -19.37 -7.69 -8.26
N ASP A 124 -19.16 -6.83 -9.25
CA ASP A 124 -19.29 -7.21 -10.64
C ASP A 124 -18.25 -8.28 -10.98
N ARG A 125 -18.73 -9.42 -11.47
CA ARG A 125 -17.84 -10.48 -11.94
C ARG A 125 -17.26 -10.06 -13.29
N VAL A 126 -15.94 -9.99 -13.33
CA VAL A 126 -15.20 -9.73 -14.56
C VAL A 126 -15.01 -11.05 -15.31
N ASP A 127 -15.45 -11.12 -16.57
CA ASP A 127 -15.18 -12.25 -17.45
C ASP A 127 -13.72 -12.24 -17.90
N LEU A 128 -12.90 -13.07 -17.24
CA LEU A 128 -11.48 -13.21 -17.55
C LEU A 128 -11.22 -13.76 -18.95
N ALA A 129 -12.12 -14.58 -19.50
CA ALA A 129 -11.97 -15.11 -20.85
C ALA A 129 -12.19 -14.00 -21.88
N GLN A 130 -13.26 -13.22 -21.71
CA GLN A 130 -13.54 -12.06 -22.55
C GLN A 130 -12.41 -11.02 -22.50
N LEU A 131 -11.89 -10.71 -21.31
CA LEU A 131 -10.77 -9.78 -21.17
C LEU A 131 -9.51 -10.28 -21.88
N LYS A 132 -9.18 -11.58 -21.77
CA LYS A 132 -8.04 -12.16 -22.48
C LYS A 132 -8.20 -12.09 -24.00
N ASP A 133 -9.40 -12.34 -24.53
CA ASP A 133 -9.67 -12.23 -25.97
C ASP A 133 -9.49 -10.80 -26.51
N GLN A 134 -9.81 -9.79 -25.68
CA GLN A 134 -9.61 -8.38 -26.02
C GLN A 134 -8.14 -7.93 -26.01
N MET A 135 -7.23 -8.71 -25.42
CA MET A 135 -5.81 -8.35 -25.26
C MET A 135 -4.97 -8.71 -26.49
N LYS A 136 -5.21 -7.99 -27.59
CA LYS A 136 -4.61 -8.26 -28.90
C LYS A 136 -3.19 -7.70 -29.10
N ASN A 137 -2.71 -6.85 -28.19
CA ASN A 137 -1.42 -6.15 -28.33
C ASN A 137 -0.21 -6.97 -27.85
N GLY A 138 -0.28 -8.30 -27.97
CA GLY A 138 0.79 -9.23 -27.60
C GLY A 138 0.86 -9.57 -26.11
N ARG A 139 1.64 -10.60 -25.81
CA ARG A 139 1.89 -11.12 -24.46
C ARG A 139 3.38 -10.98 -24.16
N ILE A 140 3.70 -10.39 -23.02
CA ILE A 140 5.06 -10.38 -22.49
C ILE A 140 5.11 -11.35 -21.32
N ASP A 141 6.00 -12.33 -21.41
CA ASP A 141 6.25 -13.27 -20.32
C ASP A 141 7.10 -12.62 -19.21
N ALA A 142 7.13 -13.29 -18.06
CA ALA A 142 7.91 -12.81 -16.92
C ALA A 142 9.40 -12.61 -17.26
N SER A 143 9.98 -13.48 -18.09
CA SER A 143 11.37 -13.40 -18.54
C SER A 143 11.68 -12.15 -19.37
N GLY A 144 10.71 -11.61 -20.10
CA GLY A 144 10.84 -10.36 -20.84
C GLY A 144 10.64 -9.11 -19.97
N ILE A 145 9.92 -9.22 -18.84
CA ILE A 145 9.58 -8.08 -17.97
C ILE A 145 10.72 -7.70 -17.04
N TYR A 146 11.27 -8.66 -16.28
CA TYR A 146 12.25 -8.33 -15.23
C TYR A 146 13.55 -7.69 -15.74
N PRO A 147 14.13 -8.08 -16.89
CA PRO A 147 15.33 -7.42 -17.41
C PRO A 147 15.08 -5.95 -17.78
N VAL A 148 13.88 -5.61 -18.24
CA VAL A 148 13.49 -4.23 -18.56
C VAL A 148 13.34 -3.42 -17.28
N LEU A 149 12.66 -3.95 -16.27
CA LEU A 149 12.52 -3.30 -14.95
C LEU A 149 13.90 -3.05 -14.31
N LYS A 150 14.80 -4.04 -14.34
CA LYS A 150 16.16 -3.90 -13.83
C LYS A 150 16.93 -2.78 -14.54
N ARG A 151 16.75 -2.62 -15.85
CA ARG A 151 17.38 -1.54 -16.63
C ARG A 151 16.87 -0.15 -16.21
N TRP A 152 15.63 -0.07 -15.73
CA TRP A 152 15.05 1.15 -15.16
C TRP A 152 15.31 1.29 -13.66
N GLY A 153 16.28 0.54 -13.12
CA GLY A 153 16.67 0.65 -11.71
C GLY A 153 15.76 -0.08 -10.74
N LEU A 154 14.73 -0.78 -11.21
CA LEU A 154 13.80 -1.54 -10.37
C LEU A 154 14.32 -2.97 -10.22
N SER A 155 15.03 -3.24 -9.12
CA SER A 155 15.46 -4.59 -8.77
C SER A 155 14.34 -5.33 -8.03
N SER A 156 13.21 -5.56 -8.70
CA SER A 156 12.06 -6.30 -8.15
C SER A 156 12.30 -7.82 -8.03
N ALA A 157 13.55 -8.25 -7.87
CA ALA A 157 14.02 -9.60 -8.17
C ALA A 157 13.37 -10.68 -7.30
N ARG A 158 12.74 -10.31 -6.18
CA ARG A 158 12.08 -11.26 -5.27
C ARG A 158 10.77 -10.81 -4.65
N LEU A 159 10.39 -9.53 -4.62
CA LEU A 159 9.08 -9.15 -4.08
C LEU A 159 7.94 -9.82 -4.85
N ILE A 160 8.17 -10.01 -6.14
CA ILE A 160 7.29 -10.66 -7.10
C ILE A 160 7.51 -12.19 -7.12
N LYS A 161 8.59 -12.74 -6.53
CA LYS A 161 8.80 -14.22 -6.41
C LYS A 161 8.50 -14.79 -5.02
N ALA A 162 8.63 -13.99 -3.95
CA ALA A 162 8.59 -14.40 -2.56
C ALA A 162 7.24 -14.11 -1.88
N SER A 163 6.56 -13.03 -2.28
CA SER A 163 5.11 -13.04 -2.19
C SER A 163 4.60 -13.84 -3.38
N ALA A 164 3.55 -14.63 -3.22
CA ALA A 164 2.97 -15.37 -4.33
C ALA A 164 2.49 -14.48 -5.50
N LEU A 165 2.68 -13.16 -5.46
CA LEU A 165 2.47 -12.24 -6.56
C LEU A 165 3.58 -12.29 -7.61
N SER A 166 3.78 -13.41 -8.31
CA SER A 166 4.61 -13.41 -9.53
C SER A 166 3.83 -12.93 -10.74
N ILE A 167 4.25 -11.85 -11.40
CA ILE A 167 3.70 -11.47 -12.70
C ILE A 167 4.06 -12.59 -13.68
N LYS A 168 3.12 -13.51 -13.93
CA LYS A 168 3.31 -14.60 -14.90
C LYS A 168 3.29 -14.09 -16.33
N ALA A 169 2.44 -13.11 -16.59
CA ALA A 169 2.32 -12.43 -17.85
C ALA A 169 1.66 -11.06 -17.62
N MET A 170 2.00 -10.12 -18.48
CA MET A 170 1.30 -8.84 -18.59
C MET A 170 0.74 -8.74 -20.00
N ALA A 171 -0.51 -8.31 -20.09
CA ALA A 171 -1.19 -8.07 -21.36
C ALA A 171 -1.89 -6.70 -21.26
N ARG A 172 -1.89 -5.96 -22.38
CA ARG A 172 -2.26 -4.54 -22.42
C ARG A 172 -3.41 -4.29 -23.39
N ARG A 173 -4.39 -3.49 -22.96
CA ARG A 173 -5.35 -2.78 -23.83
C ARG A 173 -5.36 -1.31 -23.43
N SER A 174 -5.04 -0.40 -24.34
CA SER A 174 -5.01 1.08 -24.15
C SER A 174 -4.44 1.57 -22.80
N LEU A 175 -5.21 1.48 -21.70
CA LEU A 175 -4.90 1.90 -20.32
C LEU A 175 -4.97 0.81 -19.24
N HIS A 176 -5.32 -0.44 -19.56
CA HIS A 176 -5.51 -1.53 -18.58
C HIS A 176 -4.44 -2.62 -18.71
N TYR A 177 -3.96 -3.11 -17.57
CA TYR A 177 -3.03 -4.23 -17.42
C TYR A 177 -3.68 -5.34 -16.58
N ILE A 178 -3.51 -6.60 -17.01
CA ILE A 178 -3.85 -7.77 -16.18
C ILE A 178 -2.55 -8.48 -15.81
N CYS A 179 -2.33 -8.63 -14.51
CA CYS A 179 -1.25 -9.44 -13.94
C CYS A 179 -1.85 -10.70 -13.30
N GLN A 180 -1.40 -11.87 -13.72
CA GLN A 180 -1.81 -13.13 -13.11
C GLN A 180 -0.88 -13.46 -11.95
N LEU A 181 -1.44 -13.51 -10.74
CA LEU A 181 -0.72 -13.68 -9.47
C LEU A 181 -1.21 -14.97 -8.77
N PRO A 182 -0.33 -15.90 -8.37
CA PRO A 182 -0.71 -16.95 -7.42
C PRO A 182 -1.12 -16.33 -6.06
N LEU A 183 -2.23 -16.79 -5.47
CA LEU A 183 -2.64 -16.36 -4.13
C LEU A 183 -2.05 -17.32 -3.10
N SER A 184 -1.23 -16.82 -2.17
CA SER A 184 -0.91 -17.52 -0.92
C SER A 184 -1.15 -16.56 0.25
N GLN A 185 -1.83 -17.04 1.28
CA GLN A 185 -2.12 -16.31 2.51
C GLN A 185 -0.83 -16.02 3.29
N ALA A 186 -0.21 -14.86 3.05
CA ALA A 186 0.84 -14.33 3.90
C ALA A 186 0.66 -12.81 3.95
N TRP A 187 -0.24 -12.36 4.81
CA TRP A 187 -0.34 -10.95 5.17
C TRP A 187 0.77 -10.64 6.17
N VAL A 188 1.51 -9.56 5.91
CA VAL A 188 2.45 -8.99 6.87
C VAL A 188 1.62 -8.25 7.90
N THR A 189 1.52 -8.78 9.12
CA THR A 189 1.12 -7.96 10.25
C THR A 189 2.23 -6.95 10.48
N ILE A 190 2.07 -5.75 9.91
CA ILE A 190 2.89 -4.62 10.29
C ILE A 190 2.50 -4.33 11.75
N CYS A 191 3.42 -4.59 12.68
CA CYS A 191 3.18 -4.31 14.08
C CYS A 191 3.16 -2.79 14.25
N CYS A 192 1.96 -2.22 14.21
CA CYS A 192 1.68 -0.85 14.60
C CYS A 192 1.49 -0.84 16.11
N THR A 193 2.35 -0.13 16.83
CA THR A 193 2.11 0.11 18.26
C THR A 193 1.36 1.43 18.39
N ARG A 194 0.21 1.42 19.06
CA ARG A 194 -0.51 2.64 19.46
C ARG A 194 0.36 3.44 20.44
N VAL A 195 0.55 4.73 20.17
CA VAL A 195 1.28 5.67 21.05
C VAL A 195 0.31 6.64 21.69
#